data_AF-A0A9D3RMV0-F1
#
_entry.id   AF-A0A9D3RMV0-F1
#
_cell.length_a   1.000
_cell.length_b   1.000
_cell.length_c   1.000
_cell.angle_alpha   90.00
_cell.angle_beta   90.00
_cell.angle_gamma   90.00
#
_symmetry.space_group_name_H-M   'P 1'
#
loop_
_entity.id
_entity.type
_entity.pdbx_description
1 polymer ?
#
loop_
_entity_poly.entity_id
_entity_poly.type
_entity_poly.pdbx_seq_one_letter_code
_entity_poly.pdbx_strand_id
1 'polypeptide(L)'
;MTVAIRRPGVPGAPLPARAILSMGGLSHGVIRVNTEDKNSALTVQDVGHIMPGALMCIVKPDGPPQLCKTDEIGEILVNSRAGGTMYYGLSGVTKNTFEVIPVNSSGTPIGEIPFVRSGLLGFVGPGSLVFVVGRLEGLLMVSGRRHSSAGG
;
A
#
# COMPACT_ATOMS: atom_id res chain seq x y z
N MET A 1 -8.99 16.98 -0.68
CA MET A 1 -9.47 16.50 -2.00
C MET A 1 -8.38 15.68 -2.67
N THR A 2 -8.54 14.36 -2.75
CA THR A 2 -7.62 13.50 -3.51
C THR A 2 -8.37 13.01 -4.74
N VAL A 3 -8.12 13.65 -5.88
CA VAL A 3 -8.73 13.24 -7.16
C VAL A 3 -7.93 12.04 -7.69
N ALA A 4 -8.57 10.87 -7.73
CA ALA A 4 -8.03 9.72 -8.45
C ALA A 4 -8.43 9.82 -9.93
N ILE A 5 -7.50 10.27 -10.78
CA ILE A 5 -7.70 10.28 -12.23
C ILE A 5 -7.44 8.86 -12.75
N ARG A 6 -8.45 8.23 -13.36
CA ARG A 6 -8.30 6.93 -14.04
C ARG A 6 -8.20 7.14 -15.55
N ARG A 7 -7.31 6.39 -16.19
CA ARG A 7 -7.33 6.22 -17.66
C ARG A 7 -8.66 5.57 -18.07
N PRO A 8 -9.27 5.95 -19.20
CA PRO A 8 -10.44 5.26 -19.73
C PRO A 8 -10.16 3.76 -19.80
N GLY A 9 -11.04 2.96 -19.17
CA GLY A 9 -10.87 1.51 -19.07
C GLY A 9 -10.81 0.86 -20.45
N VAL A 10 -9.89 -0.11 -20.60
CA VAL A 10 -9.87 -1.01 -21.76
C VAL A 10 -11.15 -1.85 -21.75
N PRO A 11 -11.89 -1.97 -22.87
CA PRO A 11 -13.06 -2.84 -22.96
C PRO A 11 -12.69 -4.28 -22.58
N GLY A 12 -13.38 -4.86 -21.59
CA GLY A 12 -13.13 -6.22 -21.09
C GLY A 12 -12.38 -6.30 -19.76
N ALA A 13 -12.02 -5.17 -19.14
CA ALA A 13 -11.47 -5.18 -17.78
C ALA A 13 -12.49 -5.73 -16.77
N PRO A 14 -12.08 -6.59 -15.81
CA PRO A 14 -12.95 -7.06 -14.73
C PRO A 14 -13.61 -5.88 -14.01
N LEU A 15 -14.88 -6.05 -13.60
CA LEU A 15 -15.57 -5.06 -12.79
C LEU A 15 -14.71 -4.70 -11.56
N PRO A 16 -14.65 -3.42 -11.16
CA PRO A 16 -13.82 -3.01 -10.03
C PRO A 16 -14.18 -3.82 -8.79
N ALA A 17 -13.17 -4.50 -8.25
CA ALA A 17 -13.33 -5.33 -7.08
C ALA A 17 -13.48 -4.42 -5.86
N ARG A 18 -14.57 -4.61 -5.12
CA ARG A 18 -14.80 -3.93 -3.84
C ARG A 18 -14.43 -4.89 -2.72
N ALA A 19 -13.54 -4.45 -1.84
CA ALA A 19 -13.26 -5.13 -0.59
C ALA A 19 -14.02 -4.43 0.54
N ILE A 20 -14.80 -5.21 1.30
CA ILE A 20 -15.48 -4.73 2.51
C ILE A 20 -14.64 -5.17 3.70
N LEU A 21 -13.94 -4.24 4.33
CA LEU A 21 -12.96 -4.51 5.37
C LEU A 21 -13.49 -4.10 6.74
N SER A 22 -13.20 -4.89 7.78
CA SER A 22 -13.48 -4.51 9.16
C SER A 22 -12.50 -3.41 9.61
N MET A 23 -13.04 -2.30 10.11
CA MET A 23 -12.28 -1.22 10.74
C MET A 23 -11.47 -1.71 11.95
N GLY A 24 -11.97 -2.73 12.66
CA GLY A 24 -11.23 -3.37 13.74
C GLY A 24 -9.96 -4.07 13.25
N GLY A 25 -10.05 -4.83 12.16
CA GLY A 25 -8.87 -5.46 11.53
C GLY A 25 -7.87 -4.43 11.02
N LEU A 26 -8.36 -3.42 10.28
CA LEU A 26 -7.56 -2.31 9.76
C LEU A 26 -6.80 -1.58 10.87
N SER A 27 -7.43 -1.39 12.04
CA SER A 27 -6.80 -0.73 13.18
C SER A 27 -5.59 -1.49 13.74
N HIS A 28 -5.55 -2.81 13.57
CA HIS A 28 -4.43 -3.68 13.91
C HIS A 28 -3.48 -3.95 12.71
N GLY A 29 -3.74 -3.34 11.55
CA GLY A 29 -2.96 -3.56 10.33
C GLY A 29 -3.24 -4.90 9.63
N VAL A 30 -4.37 -5.55 9.92
CA VAL A 30 -4.75 -6.86 9.38
C VAL A 30 -6.00 -6.75 8.52
N ILE A 31 -6.00 -7.43 7.38
CA ILE A 31 -7.11 -7.49 6.45
C ILE A 31 -8.12 -8.51 6.99
N ARG A 32 -9.29 -8.04 7.42
CA ARG A 32 -10.41 -8.90 7.78
C ARG A 32 -11.64 -8.51 6.98
N VAL A 33 -12.19 -9.46 6.24
CA VAL A 33 -13.44 -9.25 5.50
C VAL A 33 -14.57 -9.12 6.52
N ASN A 34 -15.35 -8.04 6.41
CA ASN A 34 -16.52 -7.87 7.26
C ASN A 34 -17.75 -8.43 6.54
N THR A 35 -18.25 -9.57 7.01
CA THR A 35 -19.41 -10.26 6.45
C THR A 35 -20.73 -9.91 7.16
N GLU A 36 -20.70 -9.29 8.34
CA GLU A 36 -21.90 -9.24 9.22
C GLU A 36 -22.24 -7.87 9.82
N ASP A 37 -21.28 -6.95 10.03
CA ASP A 37 -21.53 -5.69 10.77
C ASP A 37 -21.38 -4.41 9.93
N LYS A 38 -22.52 -3.80 9.56
CA LYS A 38 -22.57 -2.58 8.72
C LYS A 38 -21.99 -1.31 9.37
N ASN A 39 -21.84 -1.27 10.70
CA ASN A 39 -21.39 -0.05 11.41
C ASN A 39 -19.86 0.11 11.55
N SER A 40 -19.08 -0.91 11.20
CA SER A 40 -17.60 -0.86 11.30
C SER A 40 -16.90 -1.40 10.06
N ALA A 41 -17.51 -1.20 8.89
CA ALA A 41 -16.98 -1.63 7.60
C ALA A 41 -16.42 -0.45 6.78
N LEU A 42 -15.22 -0.60 6.21
CA LEU A 42 -14.64 0.30 5.22
C LEU A 42 -14.67 -0.37 3.86
N THR A 43 -15.37 0.23 2.90
CA THR A 43 -15.33 -0.23 1.51
C THR A 43 -14.14 0.38 0.80
N VAL A 44 -13.17 -0.44 0.43
CA VAL A 44 -12.01 -0.02 -0.36
C VAL A 44 -12.17 -0.54 -1.78
N GLN A 45 -11.98 0.34 -2.75
CA GLN A 45 -11.98 -0.02 -4.16
C GLN A 45 -10.55 -0.29 -4.62
N ASP A 46 -10.38 -1.27 -5.51
CA ASP A 46 -9.08 -1.55 -6.12
C ASP A 46 -8.60 -0.37 -6.99
N VAL A 47 -7.28 -0.28 -7.13
CA VAL A 47 -6.59 0.68 -8.00
C VAL A 47 -6.14 0.01 -9.32
N GLY A 48 -6.43 -1.28 -9.49
CA GLY A 48 -6.03 -2.10 -10.63
C GLY A 48 -4.72 -2.85 -10.39
N HIS A 49 -4.07 -3.21 -11.49
CA HIS A 49 -2.79 -3.94 -11.50
C HIS A 49 -1.59 -3.00 -11.59
N ILE A 50 -0.43 -3.52 -11.20
CA ILE A 50 0.83 -2.82 -11.45
C ILE A 50 1.10 -2.68 -12.94
N MET A 51 1.73 -1.56 -13.30
CA MET A 51 2.21 -1.29 -14.66
C MET A 51 3.12 -2.43 -15.15
N PRO A 52 2.96 -2.89 -16.41
CA PRO A 52 3.87 -3.86 -17.01
C PRO A 52 5.33 -3.42 -16.93
N GLY A 53 6.23 -4.31 -16.48
CA GLY A 53 7.65 -4.03 -16.32
C GLY A 53 8.03 -3.26 -15.05
N ALA A 54 7.06 -2.91 -14.21
CA ALA A 54 7.31 -2.45 -12.84
C ALA A 54 7.16 -3.60 -11.84
N LEU A 55 7.84 -3.50 -10.71
CA LEU A 55 7.73 -4.41 -9.58
C LEU A 55 7.08 -3.69 -8.41
N MET A 56 6.32 -4.42 -7.60
CA MET A 56 5.75 -3.91 -6.36
C MET A 56 5.82 -4.96 -5.27
N CYS A 57 6.04 -4.47 -4.06
CA CYS A 57 5.89 -5.26 -2.85
C CYS A 57 5.24 -4.40 -1.77
N ILE A 58 4.81 -5.07 -0.70
CA ILE A 58 4.25 -4.42 0.48
C ILE A 58 5.16 -4.75 1.64
N VAL A 59 5.62 -3.72 2.34
CA VAL A 59 6.50 -3.89 3.50
C VAL A 59 5.90 -3.24 4.74
N LYS A 60 6.38 -3.63 5.91
CA LYS A 60 6.01 -2.97 7.15
C LYS A 60 6.43 -1.50 7.10
N PRO A 61 5.54 -0.55 7.44
CA PRO A 61 5.85 0.87 7.38
C PRO A 61 6.93 1.26 8.39
N ASP A 62 6.89 0.62 9.57
CA ASP A 62 7.77 0.88 10.71
C ASP A 62 8.89 -0.16 10.79
N GLY A 63 10.11 0.32 11.07
CA GLY A 63 11.29 -0.53 11.22
C GLY A 63 11.93 -0.95 9.88
N PRO A 64 12.67 -2.07 9.85
CA PRO A 64 13.25 -2.60 8.61
C PRO A 64 12.16 -2.89 7.57
N PRO A 65 12.43 -2.75 6.26
CA PRO A 65 11.45 -2.94 5.18
C PRO A 65 11.13 -4.43 4.96
N GLN A 66 10.58 -5.08 5.98
CA GLN A 66 10.17 -6.47 5.96
C GLN A 66 8.91 -6.64 5.14
N LEU A 67 8.89 -7.62 4.24
CA LEU A 67 7.69 -7.99 3.51
C LEU A 67 6.52 -8.29 4.46
N CYS A 68 5.37 -7.69 4.14
CA CYS A 68 4.10 -8.02 4.77
C CYS A 68 3.59 -9.38 4.28
N LYS A 69 2.83 -10.06 5.13
CA LYS A 69 2.05 -11.23 4.72
C LYS A 69 0.88 -10.79 3.82
N THR A 70 0.28 -11.76 3.13
CA THR A 70 -0.87 -11.53 2.25
C THR A 70 -2.11 -10.97 2.96
N ASP A 71 -2.23 -11.17 4.28
CA ASP A 71 -3.31 -10.68 5.13
C ASP A 71 -2.94 -9.39 5.90
N GLU A 72 -1.79 -8.79 5.62
CA GLU A 72 -1.28 -7.61 6.33
C GLU A 72 -1.32 -6.36 5.44
N ILE A 73 -1.53 -5.21 6.08
CA ILE A 73 -1.49 -3.90 5.45
C ILE A 73 -0.13 -3.28 5.73
N GLY A 74 0.54 -2.88 4.67
CA GLY A 74 1.85 -2.26 4.76
C GLY A 74 2.01 -1.12 3.77
N GLU A 75 3.20 -0.57 3.73
CA GLU A 75 3.58 0.44 2.76
C GLU A 75 3.86 -0.20 1.41
N ILE A 76 3.31 0.41 0.37
CA ILE A 76 3.50 0.02 -1.01
C ILE A 76 4.85 0.55 -1.48
N LEU A 77 5.71 -0.37 -1.88
CA LEU A 77 6.99 -0.09 -2.51
C LEU A 77 6.89 -0.42 -3.99
N VAL A 78 7.43 0.46 -4.83
CA VAL A 78 7.39 0.29 -6.29
C VAL A 78 8.79 0.48 -6.87
N ASN A 79 9.18 -0.42 -7.76
CA ASN A 79 10.31 -0.22 -8.67
C ASN A 79 9.75 -0.06 -10.08
N SER A 80 10.07 1.07 -10.72
CA SER A 80 9.69 1.35 -12.10
C SER A 80 10.71 2.28 -12.72
N ARG A 81 10.92 2.16 -14.04
CA ARG A 81 11.75 3.10 -14.81
C ARG A 81 11.23 4.53 -14.78
N ALA A 82 9.95 4.72 -14.48
CA ALA A 82 9.32 6.04 -14.34
C ALA A 82 9.41 6.59 -12.89
N GLY A 83 10.01 5.86 -11.96
CA GLY A 83 10.18 6.31 -10.57
C GLY A 83 11.22 7.42 -10.43
N GLY A 84 11.06 8.23 -9.37
CA GLY A 84 12.09 9.18 -8.97
C GLY A 84 13.33 8.46 -8.42
N THR A 85 14.46 9.18 -8.33
CA THR A 85 15.74 8.63 -7.87
C THR A 85 16.32 9.33 -6.66
N MET A 86 15.95 10.59 -6.38
CA MET A 86 16.46 11.34 -5.24
C MET A 86 15.62 12.54 -4.83
N TYR A 87 15.88 13.01 -3.61
CA TYR A 87 15.59 14.38 -3.17
C TYR A 87 16.87 15.23 -3.27
N TYR A 88 16.76 16.37 -3.95
CA TYR A 88 17.89 17.27 -4.15
C TYR A 88 18.47 17.77 -2.81
N GLY A 89 19.77 17.55 -2.60
CA GLY A 89 20.47 17.98 -1.39
C GLY A 89 20.16 17.18 -0.11
N LEU A 90 19.31 16.16 -0.18
CA LEU A 90 18.86 15.37 0.97
C LEU A 90 19.23 13.88 0.80
N SER A 91 20.53 13.58 0.84
CA SER A 91 21.05 12.22 0.61
C SER A 91 20.54 11.18 1.62
N GLY A 92 20.41 11.55 2.90
CA GLY A 92 19.88 10.66 3.93
C GLY A 92 18.43 10.25 3.67
N VAL A 93 17.57 11.23 3.35
CA VAL A 93 16.16 10.98 3.02
C VAL A 93 16.05 10.24 1.70
N THR A 94 16.89 10.59 0.72
CA THR A 94 16.96 9.91 -0.57
C THR A 94 17.16 8.40 -0.42
N LYS A 95 18.15 7.97 0.35
CA LYS A 95 18.41 6.54 0.56
C LYS A 95 17.22 5.82 1.19
N ASN A 96 16.59 6.46 2.17
CA ASN A 96 15.44 5.89 2.87
C ASN A 96 14.18 5.83 1.98
N THR A 97 14.06 6.69 0.97
CA THR A 97 12.87 6.75 0.11
C THR A 97 13.06 6.03 -1.22
N PHE A 98 14.21 6.15 -1.89
CA PHE A 98 14.41 5.69 -3.27
C PHE A 98 15.33 4.47 -3.41
N GLU A 99 16.06 4.09 -2.37
CA GLU A 99 17.04 3.00 -2.39
C GLU A 99 16.67 1.87 -1.41
N VAL A 100 15.39 1.54 -1.29
CA VAL A 100 14.92 0.59 -0.29
C VAL A 100 15.03 -0.85 -0.80
N ILE A 101 15.81 -1.68 -0.13
CA ILE A 101 15.87 -3.12 -0.42
C ILE A 101 14.96 -3.87 0.54
N PRO A 102 13.83 -4.45 0.06
CA PRO A 102 12.94 -5.22 0.90
C PRO A 102 13.62 -6.50 1.42
N VAL A 103 13.28 -6.87 2.66
CA VAL A 103 13.81 -8.05 3.32
C VAL A 103 12.70 -9.03 3.66
N ASN A 104 13.04 -10.32 3.78
CA ASN A 104 12.12 -11.33 4.28
C ASN A 104 11.94 -11.21 5.81
N SER A 105 11.14 -12.11 6.40
CA SER A 105 10.90 -12.16 7.84
C SER A 105 12.18 -12.40 8.68
N SER A 106 13.21 -12.99 8.08
CA SER A 106 14.51 -13.27 8.72
C SER A 106 15.50 -12.09 8.57
N GLY A 107 15.09 -10.99 7.92
CA GLY A 107 15.95 -9.84 7.66
C GLY A 107 16.90 -10.00 6.47
N THR A 108 16.77 -11.07 5.69
CA THR A 108 17.57 -11.27 4.48
C THR A 108 16.96 -10.51 3.31
N PRO A 109 17.75 -9.74 2.53
CA PRO A 109 17.30 -9.11 1.30
C PRO A 109 16.64 -10.13 0.36
N ILE A 110 15.49 -9.78 -0.21
CA ILE A 110 14.80 -10.65 -1.18
C ILE A 110 15.38 -10.53 -2.59
N GLY A 111 16.30 -9.59 -2.80
CA GLY A 111 16.97 -9.31 -4.04
C GLY A 111 17.84 -8.06 -3.91
N GLU A 112 18.46 -7.66 -5.02
CA GLU A 112 19.37 -6.51 -5.08
C GLU A 112 18.72 -5.27 -5.72
N ILE A 113 17.49 -5.40 -6.21
CA ILE A 113 16.77 -4.32 -6.89
C ILE A 113 16.21 -3.36 -5.82
N PRO A 114 16.58 -2.07 -5.83
CA PRO A 114 16.04 -1.09 -4.92
C PRO A 114 14.61 -0.70 -5.32
N PHE A 115 13.80 -0.38 -4.33
CA PHE A 115 12.43 0.08 -4.47
C PHE A 115 12.27 1.48 -3.92
N VAL A 116 11.22 2.16 -4.40
CA VAL A 116 10.82 3.48 -3.92
C VAL A 116 9.62 3.34 -2.97
N ARG A 117 9.72 3.95 -1.79
CA ARG A 117 8.62 4.14 -0.84
C ARG A 117 7.60 5.12 -1.40
N SER A 118 6.39 4.64 -1.68
CA SER A 118 5.32 5.48 -2.24
C SER A 118 4.64 6.37 -1.19
N GLY A 119 4.83 6.09 0.11
CA GLY A 119 4.07 6.71 1.20
C GLY A 119 2.59 6.31 1.22
N LEU A 120 2.18 5.33 0.40
CA LEU A 120 0.82 4.79 0.37
C LEU A 120 0.78 3.47 1.15
N LEU A 121 -0.31 3.26 1.89
CA LEU A 121 -0.57 2.01 2.59
C LEU A 121 -1.63 1.20 1.86
N GLY A 122 -1.43 -0.10 1.77
CA GLY A 122 -2.31 -0.98 1.04
C GLY A 122 -1.97 -2.45 1.17
N PHE A 123 -2.67 -3.24 0.37
CA PHE A 123 -2.51 -4.69 0.29
C PHE A 123 -2.77 -5.20 -1.13
N VAL A 124 -2.33 -6.43 -1.41
CA VAL A 124 -2.64 -7.15 -2.66
C VAL A 124 -3.82 -8.08 -2.38
N GLY A 125 -4.91 -7.87 -3.10
CA GLY A 125 -6.10 -8.71 -3.02
C GLY A 125 -6.14 -9.79 -4.12
N PRO A 126 -7.27 -10.52 -4.22
CA PRO A 126 -7.46 -11.56 -5.23
C PRO A 126 -7.24 -11.04 -6.66
N GLY A 127 -6.68 -11.90 -7.51
CA GLY A 127 -6.38 -11.54 -8.91
C GLY A 127 -5.26 -10.52 -9.08
N SER A 128 -4.37 -10.39 -8.08
CA SER A 128 -3.25 -9.44 -8.06
C SER A 128 -3.66 -7.97 -8.14
N LEU A 129 -4.90 -7.66 -7.73
CA LEU A 129 -5.40 -6.30 -7.64
C LEU A 129 -4.82 -5.59 -6.42
N VAL A 130 -4.40 -4.35 -6.61
CA VAL A 130 -3.83 -3.53 -5.54
C VAL A 130 -4.92 -2.69 -4.88
N PHE A 131 -5.00 -2.73 -3.56
CA PHE A 131 -5.93 -1.94 -2.76
C PHE A 131 -5.16 -0.92 -1.94
N VAL A 132 -5.52 0.36 -2.06
CA VAL A 132 -4.91 1.45 -1.28
C VAL A 132 -5.89 1.88 -0.20
N VAL A 133 -5.44 1.86 1.04
CA VAL A 133 -6.25 2.14 2.24
C VAL A 133 -6.01 3.56 2.75
N GLY A 134 -4.84 4.14 2.48
CA GLY A 134 -4.52 5.50 2.91
C GLY A 134 -3.09 5.92 2.62
N ARG A 135 -2.68 7.05 3.20
CA ARG A 135 -1.29 7.54 3.18
C ARG A 135 -0.64 7.27 4.54
N LEU A 136 0.67 7.03 4.55
CA LEU A 136 1.45 6.85 5.76
C LEU A 136 1.39 8.09 6.66
N GLU A 137 1.59 9.28 6.10
CA GLU A 137 1.53 10.56 6.82
C GLU A 137 0.09 11.07 7.07
N GLY A 138 -0.91 10.49 6.40
CA GLY A 138 -2.33 10.88 6.52
C GLY A 138 -3.12 10.06 7.52
N LEU A 139 -2.48 9.09 8.19
CA LEU A 139 -3.08 8.30 9.24
C LEU A 139 -2.99 9.04 10.56
N LEU A 140 -4.14 9.48 11.05
CA LEU A 140 -4.24 9.97 12.43
C LEU A 140 -4.17 8.76 13.36
N MET A 141 -3.08 8.67 14.13
CA MET A 141 -2.95 7.69 15.21
C MET A 141 -3.66 8.25 16.45
N VAL A 142 -4.90 7.82 16.71
CA VAL A 142 -5.65 8.19 17.92
C VAL A 142 -5.64 6.99 18.86
N SER A 143 -4.99 7.12 20.03
CA SER A 143 -4.95 6.07 21.07
C SER A 143 -4.38 4.71 20.62
N GLY A 144 -3.30 4.72 19.81
CA GLY A 144 -2.71 3.50 19.25
C GLY A 144 -3.52 2.86 18.11
N ARG A 145 -4.55 3.56 17.61
CA ARG A 145 -5.41 3.12 16.51
C ARG A 145 -5.20 4.00 15.28
N ARG A 146 -5.09 3.35 14.12
CA ARG A 146 -4.87 3.97 12.82
C ARG A 146 -6.22 4.39 12.19
N HIS A 147 -6.49 5.69 12.09
CA HIS A 147 -7.70 6.26 11.46
C HIS A 147 -7.34 6.99 10.15
N SER A 148 -7.88 6.50 9.02
CA SER A 148 -7.76 7.18 7.72
C SER A 148 -8.80 8.30 7.65
N SER A 149 -8.37 9.56 7.46
CA SER A 149 -9.29 10.68 7.29
C SER A 149 -9.78 10.77 5.85
N ALA A 150 -10.70 9.88 5.46
CA ALA A 150 -11.55 10.13 4.30
C ALA A 150 -12.66 11.12 4.72
N GLY A 151 -12.33 12.42 4.75
CA GLY A 151 -13.31 13.50 4.90
C GLY A 151 -14.13 13.65 3.61
N GLY A 152 -15.44 13.91 3.79
CA GLY A 152 -16.49 13.92 2.76
C GLY A 152 -16.33 14.91 1.62
#